data_AF-X1UKT8-F1
#
_entry.id   AF-X1UKT8-F1
#
_cell.length_a   1.000
_cell.length_b   1.000
_cell.length_c   1.000
_cell.angle_alpha   90.00
_cell.angle_beta   90.00
_cell.angle_gamma   90.00
#
_symmetry.space_group_name_H-M   'P 1'
#
loop_
_entity.id
_entity.type
_entity.pdbx_description
1 polymer ?
#
loop_
_entity_poly.entity_id
_entity_poly.type
_entity_poly.pdbx_seq_one_letter_code
_entity_poly.pdbx_strand_id
1 'polypeptide(L)'
;ISVIGRRVQDCHPKKSLDKVEQILKDFKDKKRKVAEFWINLEEKLIYIRYFPVYTDGGKYLGCLEVSQDITNIKKIKGEKRLL
;
A
#
# COMPACT_ATOMS: atom_id res chain seq x y z
N ILE A 1 0.54 -6.38 -21.21
CA ILE A 1 -0.54 -6.94 -20.35
C ILE A 1 -1.05 -5.81 -19.46
N SER A 2 -2.32 -5.45 -19.57
CA SER A 2 -2.95 -4.50 -18.64
C SER A 2 -3.33 -5.23 -17.35
N VAL A 3 -3.03 -4.62 -16.21
CA VAL A 3 -3.42 -5.11 -14.88
C VAL A 3 -4.83 -4.69 -14.49
N ILE A 4 -5.42 -3.75 -15.23
CA ILE A 4 -6.77 -3.25 -14.99
C ILE A 4 -7.79 -4.38 -15.24
N GLY A 5 -8.72 -4.57 -14.30
CA GLY A 5 -9.74 -5.62 -14.36
C GLY A 5 -9.28 -7.00 -13.89
N ARG A 6 -7.99 -7.18 -13.55
CA ARG A 6 -7.51 -8.41 -12.91
C ARG A 6 -7.86 -8.41 -11.42
N ARG A 7 -8.07 -9.61 -10.87
CA ARG A 7 -8.23 -9.73 -9.43
C ARG A 7 -6.88 -9.51 -8.76
N VAL A 8 -6.89 -8.91 -7.58
CA VAL A 8 -5.67 -8.63 -6.83
C VAL A 8 -4.90 -9.91 -6.50
N GLN A 9 -5.61 -11.03 -6.33
CA GLN A 9 -5.03 -12.35 -6.11
C GLN A 9 -4.18 -12.83 -7.29
N ASP A 10 -4.57 -12.48 -8.51
CA ASP A 10 -3.86 -12.86 -9.73
C ASP A 10 -2.64 -11.96 -9.99
N CYS A 11 -2.46 -10.91 -9.18
CA CYS A 11 -1.36 -9.95 -9.28
C CYS A 11 -0.26 -10.20 -8.22
N HIS A 12 -0.48 -11.10 -7.27
CA HIS A 12 0.43 -11.36 -6.15
C HIS A 12 0.98 -12.80 -6.16
N PRO A 13 2.27 -13.01 -5.81
CA PRO A 13 2.80 -14.33 -5.55
C PRO A 13 2.05 -15.04 -4.40
N LYS A 14 1.89 -16.37 -4.48
CA LYS A 14 1.19 -17.18 -3.48
C LYS A 14 1.63 -16.90 -2.03
N LYS A 15 2.94 -16.74 -1.81
CA LYS A 15 3.53 -16.49 -0.48
C LYS A 15 3.05 -15.20 0.21
N SER A 16 2.59 -14.22 -0.55
CA SER A 16 2.12 -12.92 -0.03
C SER A 16 0.61 -12.79 -0.05
N LEU A 17 -0.10 -13.72 -0.69
CA LEU A 17 -1.53 -13.62 -0.94
C LEU A 17 -2.34 -13.58 0.35
N ASP A 18 -2.07 -14.49 1.29
CA ASP A 18 -2.79 -14.57 2.56
C ASP A 18 -2.69 -13.27 3.37
N LYS A 19 -1.53 -12.59 3.31
CA LYS A 19 -1.33 -11.31 3.99
C LYS A 19 -2.15 -10.20 3.35
N VAL A 20 -2.22 -10.16 2.01
CA VAL A 20 -3.05 -9.18 1.28
C VAL A 20 -4.53 -9.42 1.58
N GLU A 21 -4.98 -10.67 1.58
CA GLU A 21 -6.37 -10.99 1.90
C GLU A 21 -6.73 -10.60 3.34
N GLN A 22 -5.84 -10.84 4.31
CA GLN A 22 -6.05 -10.40 5.68
C GLN A 22 -6.15 -8.87 5.79
N ILE A 23 -5.31 -8.11 5.07
CA ILE A 23 -5.36 -6.64 5.04
C ILE A 23 -6.72 -6.17 4.50
N LEU A 24 -7.17 -6.73 3.37
CA LEU A 24 -8.45 -6.37 2.76
C LEU A 24 -9.63 -6.74 3.66
N LYS A 25 -9.55 -7.86 4.39
CA LYS A 25 -10.55 -8.25 5.37
C LYS A 25 -10.59 -7.29 6.56
N ASP A 26 -9.44 -6.95 7.14
CA ASP A 26 -9.33 -6.00 8.25
C ASP A 26 -9.92 -4.63 7.87
N PHE A 27 -9.70 -4.19 6.64
CA PHE A 27 -10.26 -2.95 6.08
C PHE A 27 -11.78 -3.02 5.92
N LYS A 28 -12.29 -4.11 5.35
CA LYS A 28 -13.74 -4.31 5.20
C LYS A 28 -14.44 -4.37 6.56
N ASP A 29 -13.80 -5.01 7.55
CA ASP A 29 -14.28 -5.11 8.94
C ASP A 29 -14.04 -3.82 9.76
N LYS A 30 -13.43 -2.77 9.17
CA LYS A 30 -13.07 -1.51 9.83
C LYS A 30 -12.14 -1.66 11.05
N LYS A 31 -11.36 -2.74 11.10
CA LYS A 31 -10.39 -3.04 12.19
C LYS A 31 -9.06 -2.30 12.02
N ARG A 32 -8.76 -1.86 10.81
CA ARG A 32 -7.49 -1.22 10.45
C ARG A 32 -7.75 -0.06 9.50
N LYS A 33 -6.98 1.03 9.66
CA LYS A 33 -7.05 2.22 8.79
C LYS A 33 -5.85 2.37 7.86
N VAL A 34 -4.75 1.68 8.16
CA VAL A 34 -3.55 1.64 7.32
C VAL A 34 -2.84 0.31 7.51
N ALA A 35 -2.34 -0.28 6.43
CA ALA A 35 -1.35 -1.37 6.50
C ALA A 35 -0.10 -0.92 5.76
N GLU A 36 1.05 -1.01 6.38
CA GLU A 36 2.29 -0.47 5.83
C GLU A 36 3.48 -1.37 6.14
N PHE A 37 4.39 -1.43 5.18
CA PHE A 37 5.63 -2.18 5.28
C PHE A 37 6.65 -1.61 4.29
N TRP A 38 7.90 -2.04 4.43
CA TRP A 38 8.97 -1.66 3.51
C TRP A 38 9.77 -2.88 3.10
N ILE A 39 10.26 -2.86 1.87
CA ILE A 39 11.12 -3.89 1.31
C ILE A 39 12.36 -3.27 0.71
N ASN A 40 13.49 -3.99 0.78
CA ASN A 40 14.65 -3.67 -0.02
C ASN A 40 14.45 -4.33 -1.40
N LEU A 41 14.41 -3.51 -2.45
CA LEU A 41 14.34 -3.95 -3.82
C LEU A 41 15.57 -3.39 -4.54
N GLU A 42 16.56 -4.25 -4.76
CA GLU A 42 17.88 -3.86 -5.26
C GLU A 42 18.49 -2.76 -4.37
N GLU A 43 18.86 -1.61 -4.93
CA GLU A 43 19.43 -0.46 -4.21
C GLU A 43 18.36 0.48 -3.63
N LYS A 44 17.07 0.11 -3.74
CA LYS A 44 15.96 0.96 -3.34
C LYS A 44 15.28 0.43 -2.08
N LEU A 45 14.96 1.33 -1.16
CA LEU A 45 14.04 1.07 -0.06
C LEU A 45 12.64 1.51 -0.49
N ILE A 46 11.77 0.54 -0.77
CA ILE A 46 10.38 0.78 -1.18
C ILE A 46 9.49 0.73 0.05
N TYR A 47 8.75 1.80 0.29
CA TYR A 47 7.74 1.91 1.33
C TYR A 47 6.35 1.78 0.71
N ILE A 48 5.61 0.77 1.17
CA ILE A 48 4.33 0.36 0.60
C ILE A 48 3.26 0.57 1.66
N ARG A 49 2.19 1.27 1.29
CA ARG A 49 1.07 1.58 2.17
C ARG A 49 -0.25 1.27 1.50
N TYR A 50 -1.14 0.67 2.26
CA TYR A 50 -2.51 0.35 1.88
C TYR A 50 -3.48 1.16 2.73
N PHE A 51 -4.46 1.76 2.07
CA PHE A 51 -5.51 2.56 2.70
C PHE A 51 -6.89 2.07 2.27
N PRO A 52 -7.82 1.83 3.21
CA PRO A 52 -9.19 1.54 2.84
C PRO A 52 -9.88 2.80 2.30
N VAL A 53 -10.63 2.63 1.22
CA VAL A 53 -11.46 3.67 0.63
C VAL A 53 -12.92 3.37 0.96
N TYR A 54 -13.60 4.35 1.55
CA TYR A 54 -15.02 4.27 1.88
C TYR A 54 -15.80 5.38 1.17
N THR A 55 -17.09 5.17 0.97
CA THR A 55 -18.03 6.27 0.67
C THR A 55 -18.24 7.15 1.90
N ASP A 56 -18.87 8.32 1.73
CA ASP A 56 -19.29 9.18 2.83
C ASP A 56 -20.23 8.46 3.82
N GLY A 57 -21.08 7.56 3.32
CA GLY A 57 -21.93 6.67 4.13
C GLY A 57 -21.18 5.52 4.83
N GLY A 58 -19.85 5.47 4.76
CA GLY A 58 -19.01 4.47 5.42
C GLY A 58 -19.04 3.08 4.78
N LYS A 59 -19.52 2.95 3.54
CA LYS A 59 -19.48 1.70 2.75
C LYS A 59 -18.09 1.50 2.17
N TYR A 60 -17.50 0.32 2.32
CA TYR A 60 -16.20 -0.01 1.76
C TYR A 60 -16.26 -0.10 0.22
N LEU A 61 -15.42 0.69 -0.46
CA LEU A 61 -15.28 0.71 -1.92
C LEU A 61 -14.10 -0.13 -2.40
N GLY A 62 -13.04 -0.23 -1.60
CA GLY A 62 -11.83 -0.93 -1.98
C GLY A 62 -10.62 -0.41 -1.23
N CYS A 63 -9.45 -0.61 -1.81
CA CYS A 63 -8.17 -0.27 -1.21
C CYS A 63 -7.31 0.52 -2.19
N LEU A 64 -6.67 1.58 -1.71
CA LEU A 64 -5.61 2.29 -2.40
C LEU A 64 -4.25 1.76 -1.91
N GLU A 65 -3.43 1.27 -2.82
CA GLU A 65 -2.03 0.95 -2.56
C GLU A 65 -1.13 2.09 -3.08
N VAL A 66 -0.16 2.50 -2.27
CA VAL A 66 0.86 3.49 -2.61
C VAL A 66 2.22 2.87 -2.36
N SER A 67 3.02 2.76 -3.42
CA SER A 67 4.42 2.34 -3.36
C SER A 67 5.33 3.54 -3.62
N GLN A 68 6.24 3.84 -2.70
CA GLN A 68 7.14 4.98 -2.78
C GLN A 68 8.59 4.54 -2.56
N ASP A 69 9.49 4.93 -3.47
CA ASP A 69 10.93 4.85 -3.23
C ASP A 69 11.34 5.93 -2.22
N ILE A 70 11.72 5.52 -1.01
CA ILE A 70 12.12 6.41 0.07
C ILE A 70 13.65 6.47 0.25
N THR A 71 14.42 5.93 -0.69
CA THR A 71 15.88 5.83 -0.61
C THR A 71 16.54 7.21 -0.44
N ASN A 72 16.10 8.18 -1.24
CA ASN A 72 16.61 9.55 -1.15
C ASN A 72 15.90 10.35 -0.06
N ILE A 73 14.65 10.02 0.27
CA ILE A 73 13.92 10.65 1.39
C ILE A 73 14.66 10.40 2.71
N LYS A 74 15.17 9.18 2.92
CA LYS A 74 15.98 8.84 4.10
C LYS A 74 17.28 9.64 4.23
N LYS A 75 17.78 10.25 3.16
CA LYS A 75 19.01 11.06 3.16
C LYS A 75 18.74 12.52 3.52
N ILE A 76 17.48 12.96 3.50
CA ILE A 76 17.11 14.34 3.81
C ILE A 76 17.44 14.63 5.28
N LYS A 77 18.08 15.77 5.52
CA LYS A 77 18.44 16.30 6.85
C LYS A 77 18.18 17.80 6.87
N GLY A 78 18.01 18.35 8.07
CA GLY A 78 17.72 19.78 8.25
C GLY A 78 16.35 20.15 7.66
N GLU A 79 16.24 21.37 7.17
CA GLU A 79 15.02 21.89 6.54
C GLU A 79 15.33 22.50 5.17
N LYS A 80 14.42 22.34 4.22
CA LYS A 80 14.40 23.07 2.96
C LYS A 80 13.04 23.75 2.85
N ARG A 81 13.01 25.08 2.99
CA ARG A 81 11.78 25.89 2.93
C ARG A 81 11.65 26.51 1.55
N LEU A 82 10.52 26.24 0.87
CA LEU A 82 10.03 26.84 -0.40
C LEU A 82 11.12 27.32 -1.40
N LEU A 83 11.31 26.52 -2.47
CA LEU A 83 12.36 26.61 -3.50
C LEU A 83 13.78 26.28 -3.02
#